data_AF-A0A3A5VVX8-F1
#
_entry.id   AF-A0A3A5VVX8-F1
#
_cell.length_a   1.000
_cell.length_b   1.000
_cell.length_c   1.000
_cell.angle_alpha   90.00
_cell.angle_beta   90.00
_cell.angle_gamma   90.00
#
_symmetry.space_group_name_H-M   'P 1'
#
loop_
_entity.id
_entity.type
_entity.pdbx_description
1 polymer ?
#
loop_
_entity_poly.entity_id
_entity_poly.type
_entity_poly.pdbx_seq_one_letter_code
_entity_poly.pdbx_strand_id
1 'polypeptide(L)'
;MKLGDLTCLLCEAKVRVDHPLTRRKWEEEKVSCPECSKVLVAGVDHRPAQLKCGMCEAHFTIAEQVPRVEISCPGCERNLRMKRRPGRREIECPACETSFAVKF
;
A
#
# COMPACT_ATOMS: atom_id res chain seq x y z
N MET A 1 -4.94 -3.09 3.79
CA MET A 1 -4.32 -2.93 5.13
C MET A 1 -5.33 -2.30 6.06
N LYS A 2 -5.80 -3.05 7.06
CA LYS A 2 -6.73 -2.56 8.07
C LYS A 2 -5.93 -2.05 9.27
N LEU A 3 -6.26 -0.85 9.77
CA LEU A 3 -5.80 -0.39 11.08
C LEU A 3 -6.66 -1.06 12.16
N GLY A 4 -6.14 -1.19 13.37
CA GLY A 4 -6.76 -1.89 14.48
C GLY A 4 -6.03 -3.17 14.87
N ASP A 5 -6.77 -4.18 15.33
CA ASP A 5 -6.19 -5.43 15.83
C ASP A 5 -5.83 -6.35 14.65
N LEU A 6 -4.54 -6.61 14.50
CA LEU A 6 -3.96 -7.48 13.46
C LEU A 6 -3.43 -8.76 14.10
N THR A 7 -3.63 -9.89 13.42
CA THR A 7 -3.06 -11.17 13.81
C THR A 7 -1.92 -11.52 12.87
N CYS A 8 -0.74 -11.77 13.43
CA CYS A 8 0.40 -12.25 12.65
C CYS A 8 0.09 -13.65 12.09
N LEU A 9 0.15 -13.80 10.77
CA LEU A 9 -0.11 -15.09 10.10
C LEU A 9 0.99 -16.15 10.36
N LEU A 10 2.14 -15.76 10.90
CA LEU A 10 3.28 -16.65 11.15
C LEU A 10 3.34 -17.19 12.59
N CYS A 11 2.92 -16.38 13.57
CA CYS A 11 3.06 -16.71 14.99
C CYS A 11 1.79 -16.44 15.81
N GLU A 12 0.68 -16.06 15.17
CA GLU A 12 -0.62 -15.78 15.79
C GLU A 12 -0.63 -14.63 16.82
N ALA A 13 0.48 -13.91 16.97
CA ALA A 13 0.57 -12.75 17.84
C ALA A 13 -0.46 -11.69 17.44
N LYS A 14 -1.18 -11.15 18.43
CA LYS A 14 -2.12 -10.04 18.25
C LYS A 14 -1.39 -8.71 18.45
N VAL A 15 -1.44 -7.85 17.44
CA VAL A 15 -0.79 -6.54 17.44
C VAL A 15 -1.84 -5.48 17.11
N ARG A 16 -1.98 -4.47 17.96
CA ARG A 16 -2.83 -3.31 17.69
C ARG A 16 -2.03 -2.25 16.95
N VAL A 17 -2.36 -2.04 15.68
CA VAL A 17 -1.76 -0.99 14.84
C VAL A 17 -2.78 0.14 14.69
N ASP A 18 -2.68 1.12 15.58
CA ASP A 18 -3.50 2.33 15.53
C ASP A 18 -2.63 3.57 15.52
N HIS A 19 -2.77 4.38 14.46
CA HIS A 19 -1.98 5.59 14.28
C HIS A 19 -2.90 6.73 13.83
N PRO A 20 -3.23 7.70 14.72
CA PRO A 20 -4.22 8.73 14.45
C PRO A 20 -3.93 9.57 13.20
N LEU A 21 -2.66 9.88 12.93
CA LEU A 21 -2.28 10.64 11.73
C LEU A 21 -2.54 9.85 10.44
N THR A 22 -2.42 8.53 10.47
CA THR A 22 -2.70 7.69 9.29
C THR A 22 -4.20 7.68 8.98
N ARG A 23 -5.05 7.59 10.02
CA ARG A 23 -6.51 7.67 9.87
C ARG A 23 -6.94 9.00 9.25
N ARG A 24 -6.48 10.12 9.84
CA ARG A 24 -6.77 11.47 9.31
C ARG A 24 -6.33 11.62 7.87
N LYS A 25 -5.12 11.14 7.52
CA LYS A 25 -4.63 11.17 6.13
C LYS A 25 -5.49 10.35 5.16
N TRP A 26 -6.14 9.28 5.63
CA TRP A 26 -7.04 8.48 4.80
C TRP A 26 -8.41 9.15 4.65
N GLU A 27 -8.95 9.72 5.73
CA GLU A 27 -10.21 10.47 5.70
C GLU A 27 -10.11 11.69 4.78
N GLU A 28 -9.00 12.44 4.87
CA GLU A 28 -8.73 13.64 4.09
C GLU A 28 -8.14 13.35 2.69
N GLU A 29 -8.00 12.07 2.31
CA GLU A 29 -7.41 11.70 1.02
C GLU A 29 -8.26 12.25 -0.14
N LYS A 30 -7.59 12.96 -1.05
CA LYS A 30 -8.18 13.43 -2.30
C LYS A 30 -8.13 12.31 -3.34
N VAL A 31 -9.29 11.89 -3.83
CA VAL A 31 -9.44 10.81 -4.82
C VAL A 31 -10.20 11.30 -6.04
N SER A 32 -9.79 10.94 -7.25
CA SER A 32 -10.47 11.38 -8.47
C SER A 32 -11.52 10.35 -8.92
N CYS A 33 -12.76 10.77 -9.23
CA CYS A 33 -13.75 9.88 -9.88
C CYS A 33 -13.17 9.42 -11.23
N PRO A 34 -13.11 8.10 -11.52
CA PRO A 34 -12.58 7.60 -12.78
C PRO A 34 -13.44 7.96 -13.99
N GLU A 35 -14.72 8.29 -13.79
CA GLU A 35 -15.63 8.70 -14.88
C GLU A 35 -15.64 10.21 -15.13
N CYS A 36 -15.90 11.03 -14.12
CA CYS A 36 -16.04 12.49 -14.29
C CYS A 36 -14.78 13.29 -13.95
N SER A 37 -13.68 12.63 -13.56
CA SER A 37 -12.41 13.25 -13.17
C SER A 37 -12.48 14.28 -12.03
N LYS A 38 -13.62 14.39 -11.35
CA LYS A 38 -13.80 15.32 -10.22
C LYS A 38 -13.08 14.80 -8.98
N VAL A 39 -12.46 15.73 -8.24
CA VAL A 39 -11.73 15.42 -7.00
C VAL A 39 -12.71 15.30 -5.82
N LEU A 40 -12.82 14.05 -5.37
CA LEU A 40 -13.41 13.48 -4.16
C LEU A 40 -12.59 13.78 -2.89
N VAL A 41 -13.22 13.88 -1.71
CA VAL A 41 -12.56 13.53 -0.44
C VAL A 41 -13.07 12.15 -0.05
N ALA A 42 -12.18 11.22 0.27
CA ALA A 42 -12.53 9.83 0.53
C ALA A 42 -13.48 9.69 1.74
N GLY A 43 -13.24 10.45 2.82
CA GLY A 43 -14.10 10.48 4.01
C GLY A 43 -14.16 9.14 4.77
N VAL A 44 -13.24 8.22 4.48
CA VAL A 44 -13.18 6.88 5.07
C VAL A 44 -11.82 6.65 5.71
N ASP A 45 -11.82 6.01 6.86
CA ASP A 45 -10.64 5.72 7.68
C ASP A 45 -10.11 4.29 7.49
N HIS A 46 -10.56 3.59 6.44
CA HIS A 46 -10.21 2.21 6.16
C HIS A 46 -10.01 1.95 4.66
N ARG A 47 -9.16 0.95 4.35
CA ARG A 47 -8.96 0.46 2.98
C ARG A 47 -8.82 -1.08 2.96
N PRO A 48 -9.36 -1.77 1.93
CA PRO A 48 -10.07 -1.22 0.78
C PRO A 48 -11.48 -0.71 1.14
N ALA A 49 -11.98 0.26 0.39
CA ALA A 49 -13.32 0.84 0.59
C ALA A 49 -13.98 1.11 -0.76
N GLN A 50 -15.29 0.86 -0.85
CA GLN A 50 -16.10 1.18 -2.02
C GLN A 50 -16.72 2.56 -1.85
N LEU A 51 -16.46 3.47 -2.78
CA LEU A 51 -16.97 4.82 -2.77
C LEU A 51 -17.97 5.03 -3.90
N LYS A 52 -19.00 5.82 -3.60
CA LYS A 52 -19.89 6.41 -4.59
C LYS A 52 -19.48 7.87 -4.77
N CYS A 53 -19.32 8.32 -6.01
CA CYS A 53 -19.07 9.73 -6.24
C CYS A 53 -20.34 10.55 -5.97
N GLY A 54 -20.17 11.74 -5.38
CA GLY A 54 -21.29 12.66 -5.13
C GLY A 54 -21.74 13.46 -6.37
N MET A 55 -21.11 13.25 -7.53
CA MET A 55 -21.34 14.03 -8.76
C MET A 55 -21.60 13.16 -9.99
N CYS A 56 -20.81 12.09 -10.16
CA CYS A 56 -21.06 11.00 -11.11
C CYS A 56 -21.77 9.90 -10.29
N GLU A 57 -22.80 9.19 -10.79
CA GLU A 57 -23.37 8.04 -10.07
C GLU A 57 -22.44 6.80 -10.05
N ALA A 58 -21.18 7.00 -10.46
CA ALA A 58 -20.15 5.98 -10.50
C ALA A 58 -19.79 5.45 -9.11
N HIS A 59 -19.48 4.16 -9.08
CA HIS A 59 -18.95 3.46 -7.92
C HIS A 59 -17.53 3.00 -8.23
N PHE A 60 -16.59 3.25 -7.33
CA PHE A 60 -15.20 2.84 -7.50
C PHE A 60 -14.59 2.42 -6.18
N THR A 61 -13.56 1.59 -6.25
CA THR A 61 -12.92 1.02 -5.05
C THR A 61 -11.57 1.67 -4.83
N ILE A 62 -11.37 2.23 -3.63
CA ILE A 62 -10.04 2.60 -3.16
C ILE A 62 -9.31 1.32 -2.77
N ALA A 63 -8.21 1.04 -3.46
CA ALA A 63 -7.37 -0.11 -3.20
C ALA A 63 -6.70 0.00 -1.82
N GLU A 64 -6.33 -1.15 -1.26
CA GLU A 64 -5.53 -1.16 -0.04
C GLU A 64 -4.16 -0.49 -0.21
N GLN A 65 -3.75 0.25 0.81
CA GLN A 65 -2.38 0.74 0.87
C GLN A 65 -1.44 -0.41 1.26
N VAL A 66 -0.70 -0.94 0.28
CA VAL A 66 0.33 -1.96 0.50
C VAL A 66 1.69 -1.26 0.67
N PRO A 67 2.35 -1.38 1.84
CA PRO A 67 3.68 -0.83 2.04
C PRO A 67 4.66 -1.35 0.99
N ARG A 68 5.32 -0.43 0.29
CA ARG A 68 6.41 -0.74 -0.63
C ARG A 68 7.73 -0.35 0.01
N VAL A 69 8.75 -1.13 -0.30
CA VAL A 69 10.12 -0.94 0.15
C VAL A 69 11.00 -0.60 -1.05
N GLU A 70 11.94 0.29 -0.82
CA GLU A 70 13.00 0.65 -1.76
C GLU A 70 14.28 -0.05 -1.34
N ILE A 71 14.91 -0.71 -2.29
CA ILE A 71 16.21 -1.37 -2.12
C ILE A 71 17.14 -0.91 -3.23
N SER A 72 18.43 -0.78 -2.93
CA SER A 72 19.43 -0.45 -3.95
C SER A 72 20.03 -1.73 -4.51
N CYS A 73 20.12 -1.82 -5.84
CA CYS A 73 20.77 -2.95 -6.51
C CYS A 73 22.28 -2.90 -6.28
N PRO A 74 22.95 -3.99 -5.86
CA PRO A 74 24.39 -4.00 -5.63
C PRO A 74 25.22 -3.89 -6.93
N GLY A 75 24.64 -4.19 -8.10
CA GLY A 75 25.35 -4.15 -9.38
C GLY A 75 25.29 -2.79 -10.10
N CYS A 76 24.16 -2.08 -10.01
CA CYS A 76 23.94 -0.82 -10.73
C CYS A 76 23.48 0.34 -9.85
N GLU A 77 23.40 0.15 -8.53
CA GLU A 77 22.97 1.13 -7.52
C GLU A 77 21.56 1.73 -7.72
N ARG A 78 20.79 1.23 -8.71
CA ARG A 78 19.41 1.67 -8.94
C ARG A 78 18.49 1.25 -7.79
N ASN A 79 17.56 2.14 -7.46
CA ASN A 79 16.51 1.88 -6.49
C ASN A 79 15.38 1.07 -7.11
N LEU A 80 15.15 -0.13 -6.58
CA LEU A 80 14.04 -1.02 -6.94
C LEU A 80 12.93 -0.88 -5.91
N ARG A 81 11.69 -0.67 -6.38
CA ARG A 81 10.51 -0.50 -5.52
C ARG A 81 9.61 -1.73 -5.57
N MET A 82 9.49 -2.46 -4.47
CA MET A 82 8.74 -3.73 -4.41
C MET A 82 7.91 -3.91 -3.14
N LYS A 83 7.05 -4.94 -3.11
CA LYS A 83 6.26 -5.30 -1.92
C LYS A 83 7.17 -5.98 -0.89
N ARG A 84 7.07 -5.57 0.38
CA ARG A 84 7.76 -6.25 1.48
C ARG A 84 7.12 -7.62 1.71
N ARG A 85 7.93 -8.69 1.71
CA ARG A 85 7.51 -10.05 2.05
C ARG A 85 8.48 -10.61 3.10
N PRO A 86 7.99 -11.25 4.17
CA PRO A 86 8.87 -11.84 5.16
C PRO A 86 9.70 -12.99 4.56
N GLY A 87 10.93 -13.16 5.05
CA GLY A 87 11.85 -14.21 4.61
C GLY A 87 12.94 -13.74 3.66
N ARG A 88 13.76 -14.70 3.19
CA ARG A 88 14.81 -14.47 2.18
C ARG A 88 14.21 -14.76 0.81
N ARG A 89 14.44 -13.87 -0.15
CA ARG A 89 14.06 -14.05 -1.54
C ARG A 89 15.21 -13.66 -2.45
N GLU A 90 15.42 -14.43 -3.50
CA GLU A 90 16.28 -14.05 -4.62
C GLU A 90 15.48 -13.22 -5.62
N ILE A 91 16.07 -12.09 -5.99
CA ILE A 91 15.51 -11.16 -6.96
C ILE A 91 16.58 -10.87 -8.02
N GLU A 92 16.10 -10.54 -9.20
CA GLU A 92 16.92 -10.17 -10.34
C GLU A 92 16.68 -8.70 -10.65
N CYS A 93 17.76 -7.95 -10.84
CA CYS A 93 17.64 -6.55 -11.24
C CYS A 93 17.23 -6.46 -12.71
N PRO A 94 16.09 -5.82 -13.05
CA PRO A 94 15.66 -5.70 -14.44
C PRO A 94 16.54 -4.78 -15.30
N ALA A 95 17.52 -4.10 -14.69
CA ALA A 95 18.40 -3.16 -15.37
C ALA A 95 19.79 -3.72 -15.70
N CYS A 96 20.30 -4.62 -14.86
CA CYS A 96 21.66 -5.15 -14.97
C CYS A 96 21.73 -6.66 -14.77
N GLU A 97 20.57 -7.34 -14.69
CA GLU A 97 20.42 -8.80 -14.58
C GLU A 97 21.14 -9.42 -13.37
N THR A 98 21.62 -8.58 -12.45
CA THR A 98 22.30 -9.04 -11.24
C THR A 98 21.28 -9.70 -10.32
N SER A 99 21.49 -10.99 -10.03
CA SER A 99 20.74 -11.75 -9.04
C SER A 99 21.30 -11.52 -7.63
N PHE A 100 20.45 -11.10 -6.70
CA PHE A 100 20.85 -10.91 -5.30
C PHE A 100 19.74 -11.28 -4.33
N ALA A 101 20.12 -11.63 -3.10
CA ALA A 101 19.18 -12.02 -2.06
C ALA A 101 18.80 -10.81 -1.19
N VAL A 102 17.50 -10.64 -0.96
CA VAL A 102 16.94 -9.65 -0.04
C VAL A 102 16.26 -10.36 1.12
N LYS A 103 16.47 -9.85 2.34
CA LYS A 103 15.88 -10.39 3.57
C LYS A 103 15.16 -9.27 4.32
N PHE A 104 13.91 -9.51 4.72
CA PHE A 104 13.04 -8.56 5.41
C PHE A 104 12.51 -9.07 6.74
#